data_AF-A0A940THM2-F1
#
_entry.id   AF-A0A940THM2-F1
#
_cell.length_a   1.000
_cell.length_b   1.000
_cell.length_c   1.000
_cell.angle_alpha   90.00
_cell.angle_beta   90.00
_cell.angle_gamma   90.00
#
_symmetry.space_group_name_H-M   'P 1'
#
loop_
_entity.id
_entity.type
_entity.pdbx_description
1 polymer ?
#
loop_
_entity_poly.entity_id
_entity_poly.type
_entity_poly.pdbx_seq_one_letter_code
_entity_poly.pdbx_strand_id
1 'polypeptide(L)'
;MAQKSAEYWRERFLALEEQNNRSAAEAVKETVAAFNQALAQAEKELNAWYNRFAQNNEISLPEAKKWLAAKELKELRWDVEEYIRYGQENALNHQWMKELENASAKFHISRLEALKIRIQQSVEQAYQKQTDQLQQLLADQYTEDYYHTVYEIQKGLGAGWNIGQIDQRRLDLILSRPWTADGLTFSDRIWNSKTQLLDNVFKGLTQMCLLGEDPKKAIDRLAAQMNVSKKQAGRLIMTESAYIGSKAQQDCFNDLEVEWFEIIATLDFKTSEICRRMDGEVARMSDYQIGVTAPPFHPWCRSCTCPWFADDEPGMRAARGVDGKTYYVPADMTYQEWYEKQVEEGFEEFKLFPEEKKLIYKGYEEGLLLDLDGSVIFKTSGTESQVRVPKEYLNKAEGKIFTHSHPSDYPPSDTDVYRMYQYKMSEVRAVTTEGVYRVVNTGKWKKEFDSAEEFRLFYYEIGAELIEQYGEKIEQGLISIGEAEKIVQDSVLKELSERLGFVYEFTER
;
A
#
# COMPACT_ATOMS: atom_id res chain seq x y z
N MET A 1 -26.24 -23.75 -4.69
CA MET A 1 -25.90 -22.35 -5.02
C MET A 1 -24.50 -22.38 -5.59
N ALA A 2 -24.21 -21.64 -6.67
CA ALA A 2 -22.86 -21.64 -7.23
C ALA A 2 -21.95 -20.85 -6.29
N GLN A 3 -21.19 -21.58 -5.47
CA GLN A 3 -20.20 -21.01 -4.56
C GLN A 3 -19.08 -20.36 -5.40
N LYS A 4 -18.70 -19.14 -5.05
CA LYS A 4 -17.61 -18.42 -5.74
C LYS A 4 -16.26 -19.06 -5.40
N SER A 5 -15.31 -19.01 -6.33
CA SER A 5 -13.96 -19.58 -6.20
C SER A 5 -13.16 -18.98 -5.03
N ALA A 6 -12.10 -19.67 -4.59
CA ALA A 6 -11.20 -19.18 -3.56
C ALA A 6 -10.56 -17.82 -3.94
N GLU A 7 -10.37 -17.59 -5.24
CA GLU A 7 -9.97 -16.30 -5.80
C GLU A 7 -10.89 -15.16 -5.41
N TYR A 8 -12.21 -15.36 -5.50
CA TYR A 8 -13.17 -14.31 -5.19
C TYR A 8 -12.99 -13.83 -3.75
N TRP A 9 -12.89 -14.76 -2.80
CA TRP A 9 -12.70 -14.42 -1.39
C TRP A 9 -11.37 -13.71 -1.17
N ARG A 10 -10.28 -14.23 -1.74
CA ARG A 10 -8.96 -13.60 -1.59
C ARG A 10 -8.91 -12.19 -2.20
N GLU A 11 -9.44 -12.00 -3.41
CA GLU A 11 -9.48 -10.70 -4.09
C GLU A 11 -10.26 -9.66 -3.27
N ARG A 12 -11.45 -10.01 -2.78
CA ARG A 12 -12.31 -9.07 -2.05
C ARG A 12 -11.73 -8.67 -0.70
N PHE A 13 -11.21 -9.63 0.05
CA PHE A 13 -10.64 -9.36 1.37
C PHE A 13 -9.27 -8.68 1.29
N LEU A 14 -8.48 -8.90 0.23
CA LEU A 14 -7.30 -8.10 -0.08
C LEU A 14 -7.65 -6.66 -0.47
N ALA A 15 -8.70 -6.47 -1.26
CA ALA A 15 -9.15 -5.13 -1.65
C ALA A 15 -9.64 -4.32 -0.44
N LEU A 16 -10.38 -4.95 0.48
CA LEU A 16 -10.81 -4.36 1.74
C LEU A 16 -9.60 -3.97 2.62
N GLU A 17 -8.66 -4.90 2.79
CA GLU A 17 -7.43 -4.65 3.56
C GLU A 17 -6.58 -3.52 2.94
N GLU A 18 -6.51 -3.42 1.61
CA GLU A 18 -5.82 -2.32 0.94
C GLU A 18 -6.54 -0.97 1.14
N GLN A 19 -7.88 -0.95 1.20
CA GLN A 19 -8.62 0.25 1.57
C GLN A 19 -8.29 0.69 3.00
N ASN A 20 -8.29 -0.24 3.95
CA ASN A 20 -7.93 0.03 5.34
C ASN A 20 -6.52 0.58 5.48
N ASN A 21 -5.56 -0.04 4.81
CA ASN A 21 -4.17 0.41 4.79
C ASN A 21 -4.02 1.81 4.19
N ARG A 22 -4.82 2.17 3.18
CA ARG A 22 -4.83 3.53 2.62
C ARG A 22 -5.43 4.55 3.58
N SER A 23 -6.56 4.26 4.20
CA SER A 23 -7.19 5.14 5.20
C SER A 23 -6.28 5.38 6.40
N ALA A 24 -5.67 4.32 6.94
CA ALA A 24 -4.71 4.42 8.02
C ALA A 24 -3.45 5.21 7.61
N ALA A 25 -2.92 4.99 6.41
CA ALA A 25 -1.79 5.75 5.90
C ALA A 25 -2.10 7.24 5.73
N GLU A 26 -3.33 7.61 5.38
CA GLU A 26 -3.75 9.01 5.32
C GLU A 26 -3.82 9.64 6.71
N ALA A 27 -4.41 8.94 7.69
CA ALA A 27 -4.41 9.39 9.09
C ALA A 27 -2.98 9.57 9.65
N VAL A 28 -2.04 8.70 9.25
CA VAL A 28 -0.62 8.86 9.57
C VAL A 28 -0.07 10.17 8.99
N LYS A 29 -0.37 10.52 7.73
CA LYS A 29 0.10 11.78 7.11
C LYS A 29 -0.43 12.99 7.86
N GLU A 30 -1.72 12.99 8.22
CA GLU A 30 -2.33 14.10 8.95
C GLU A 30 -1.76 14.26 10.36
N THR A 31 -1.55 13.14 11.06
CA THR A 31 -0.88 13.13 12.37
C THR A 31 0.56 13.64 12.24
N VAL A 32 1.31 13.18 11.24
CA VAL A 32 2.66 13.67 10.94
C VAL A 32 2.69 15.18 10.72
N ALA A 33 1.70 15.73 10.01
CA ALA A 33 1.57 17.17 9.82
C ALA A 33 1.33 17.91 11.14
N ALA A 34 0.49 17.37 12.03
CA ALA A 34 0.24 17.93 13.36
C ALA A 34 1.52 17.98 14.22
N PHE A 35 2.30 16.89 14.24
CA PHE A 35 3.58 16.85 14.95
C PHE A 35 4.61 17.83 14.35
N ASN A 36 4.66 17.98 13.02
CA ASN A 36 5.55 18.96 12.39
C ASN A 36 5.15 20.40 12.75
N GLN A 37 3.84 20.69 12.81
CA GLN A 37 3.34 22.00 13.25
C GLN A 37 3.68 22.27 14.73
N ALA A 38 3.50 21.28 15.61
CA ALA A 38 3.86 21.38 17.02
C ALA A 38 5.36 21.61 17.21
N LEU A 39 6.20 20.91 16.45
CA LEU A 39 7.65 21.13 16.45
C LEU A 39 7.99 22.56 16.00
N ALA A 40 7.46 23.01 14.87
CA ALA A 40 7.72 24.37 14.37
C ALA A 40 7.30 25.45 15.38
N GLN A 41 6.16 25.26 16.05
CA GLN A 41 5.72 26.16 17.11
C GLN A 41 6.66 26.10 18.33
N ALA A 42 7.06 24.90 18.77
CA ALA A 42 7.97 24.75 19.90
C ALA A 42 9.37 25.36 19.61
N GLU A 43 9.88 25.23 18.38
CA GLU A 43 11.12 25.89 17.93
C GLU A 43 10.98 27.42 17.93
N LYS A 44 9.84 27.93 17.46
CA LYS A 44 9.53 29.37 17.49
C LYS A 44 9.53 29.89 18.93
N GLU A 45 8.92 29.18 19.86
CA GLU A 45 8.88 29.57 21.28
C GLU A 45 10.27 29.55 21.92
N LEU A 46 11.06 28.52 21.61
CA LEU A 46 12.43 28.41 22.10
C LEU A 46 13.31 29.55 21.56
N ASN A 47 13.24 29.85 20.26
CA ASN A 47 13.96 30.97 19.65
C ASN A 47 13.52 32.33 20.22
N ALA A 48 12.21 32.54 20.37
CA ALA A 48 11.66 33.77 20.96
C ALA A 48 12.10 33.95 22.42
N TRP A 49 12.26 32.85 23.17
CA TRP A 49 12.78 32.89 24.53
C TRP A 49 14.25 33.35 24.56
N TYR A 50 15.10 32.80 23.69
CA TYR A 50 16.50 33.23 23.58
C TYR A 50 16.66 34.70 23.15
N ASN A 51 15.89 35.15 22.16
CA ASN A 51 15.92 36.55 21.72
C ASN A 51 15.48 37.51 22.83
N ARG A 52 14.40 37.18 23.55
CA ARG A 52 13.94 37.97 24.71
C ARG A 52 14.95 37.96 25.85
N PHE A 53 15.64 36.84 26.08
CA PHE A 53 16.71 36.77 27.08
C PHE A 53 17.87 37.71 26.73
N ALA A 54 18.29 37.77 25.47
CA ALA A 54 19.34 38.67 25.01
C ALA A 54 18.96 40.15 25.18
N GLN A 55 17.78 40.53 24.66
CA GLN A 55 17.28 41.91 24.72
C GLN A 55 17.13 42.42 26.16
N ASN A 56 16.53 41.62 27.04
CA ASN A 56 16.24 42.02 28.42
C ASN A 56 17.50 42.16 29.30
N ASN A 57 18.63 41.59 28.88
CA ASN A 57 19.90 41.71 29.58
C ASN A 57 20.86 42.66 28.86
N GLU A 58 20.41 43.36 27.82
CA GLU A 58 21.22 44.28 27.01
C GLU A 58 22.51 43.63 26.45
N ILE A 59 22.46 42.33 26.24
CA ILE A 59 23.57 41.52 25.73
C ILE A 59 23.28 41.05 24.32
N SER A 60 24.32 40.91 23.52
CA SER A 60 24.20 40.33 22.18
C SER A 60 23.72 38.88 22.25
N LEU A 61 23.10 38.36 21.18
CA LEU A 61 22.70 36.94 21.12
C LEU A 61 23.88 35.98 21.43
N PRO A 62 25.12 36.23 20.96
CA PRO A 62 26.30 35.46 21.37
C PRO A 62 26.67 35.58 22.86
N GLU A 63 26.42 36.73 23.49
CA GLU A 63 26.66 36.94 24.93
C GLU A 63 25.56 36.32 25.80
N ALA A 64 24.30 36.39 25.37
CA ALA A 64 23.17 35.65 25.93
C ALA A 64 23.45 34.14 26.00
N LYS A 65 24.05 33.58 24.94
CA LYS A 65 24.50 32.19 24.88
C LYS A 65 25.58 31.87 25.93
N LYS A 66 26.48 32.81 26.25
CA LYS A 66 27.52 32.64 27.27
C LYS A 66 26.99 32.86 28.69
N TRP A 67 26.07 33.81 28.87
CA TRP A 67 25.51 34.18 30.17
C TRP A 67 24.62 33.08 30.76
N LEU A 68 23.90 32.34 29.92
CA LEU A 68 23.16 31.16 30.35
C LEU A 68 24.05 30.07 30.96
N ALA A 69 25.37 30.07 30.71
CA ALA A 69 26.32 29.10 31.25
C ALA A 69 26.88 29.45 32.65
N ALA A 70 26.70 30.69 33.14
CA ALA A 70 27.53 31.22 34.25
C ALA A 70 26.89 31.23 35.66
N LYS A 71 25.58 30.92 35.81
CA LYS A 71 24.74 31.17 37.03
C LYS A 71 24.56 32.68 37.31
N GLU A 72 23.40 33.21 37.70
CA GLU A 72 22.31 32.69 38.53
C GLU A 72 20.90 32.79 37.91
N LEU A 73 20.10 31.79 38.28
CA LEU A 73 18.65 31.68 38.18
C LEU A 73 18.01 32.50 39.33
N LYS A 74 17.94 33.84 39.22
CA LYS A 74 17.31 34.63 40.30
C LYS A 74 16.20 35.60 39.95
N GLU A 75 15.94 35.96 38.70
CA GLU A 75 14.89 36.96 38.48
C GLU A 75 14.27 36.89 37.10
N LEU A 76 13.22 36.09 36.93
CA LEU A 76 12.53 36.00 35.65
C LEU A 76 11.03 35.71 35.86
N ARG A 77 10.22 36.77 36.06
CA ARG A 77 8.76 36.76 36.35
C ARG A 77 7.86 37.11 35.12
N TRP A 78 6.56 36.71 35.21
CA TRP A 78 5.31 37.03 34.43
C TRP A 78 4.99 36.17 33.18
N ASP A 79 3.75 35.88 32.74
CA ASP A 79 2.33 36.21 33.07
C ASP A 79 1.46 34.93 32.85
N VAL A 80 0.56 34.60 33.79
CA VAL A 80 -0.19 33.33 33.87
C VAL A 80 -1.68 33.52 33.53
N GLU A 81 -2.20 34.74 33.58
CA GLU A 81 -3.63 35.02 33.42
C GLU A 81 -4.07 34.88 31.96
N GLU A 82 -3.20 35.26 31.01
CA GLU A 82 -3.45 35.06 29.58
C GLU A 82 -3.49 33.57 29.19
N TYR A 83 -2.78 32.72 29.95
CA TYR A 83 -2.69 31.26 29.72
C TYR A 83 -3.91 30.49 30.22
N ILE A 84 -4.49 30.91 31.35
CA ILE A 84 -5.72 30.29 31.88
C ILE A 84 -6.90 30.52 30.94
N ARG A 85 -7.01 31.72 30.37
CA ARG A 85 -8.07 32.06 29.42
C ARG A 85 -8.05 31.15 28.19
N TYR A 86 -6.88 30.89 27.63
CA TYR A 86 -6.75 29.99 26.47
C TYR A 86 -7.06 28.53 26.80
N GLY A 87 -6.69 28.06 28.00
CA GLY A 87 -6.98 26.71 28.45
C GLY A 87 -8.46 26.44 28.71
N GLN A 88 -9.19 27.45 29.20
CA GLN A 88 -10.65 27.38 29.42
C GLN A 88 -11.44 27.37 28.10
N GLU A 89 -10.96 28.06 27.06
CA GLU A 89 -11.63 28.16 25.75
C GLU A 89 -11.48 26.90 24.87
N ASN A 90 -10.45 26.06 25.12
CA ASN A 90 -10.08 24.93 24.24
C ASN A 90 -10.28 23.53 24.85
N ALA A 91 -11.05 23.41 25.94
CA ALA A 91 -11.44 22.13 26.56
C ALA A 91 -10.28 21.15 26.84
N LEU A 92 -9.17 21.65 27.39
CA LEU A 92 -8.02 20.83 27.78
C LEU A 92 -8.37 19.82 28.90
N ASN A 93 -7.62 18.72 29.00
CA ASN A 93 -7.78 17.68 30.03
C ASN A 93 -7.95 18.29 31.44
N HIS A 94 -8.96 17.82 32.19
CA HIS A 94 -9.30 18.29 33.54
C HIS A 94 -8.14 18.22 34.55
N GLN A 95 -7.21 17.26 34.41
CA GLN A 95 -6.00 17.19 35.23
C GLN A 95 -5.03 18.32 34.90
N TRP A 96 -4.84 18.63 33.61
CA TRP A 96 -3.99 19.73 33.16
C TRP A 96 -4.57 21.09 33.56
N MET A 97 -5.88 21.26 33.44
CA MET A 97 -6.59 22.44 33.97
C MET A 97 -6.33 22.65 35.47
N LYS A 98 -6.32 21.56 36.25
CA LYS A 98 -6.05 21.60 37.70
C LYS A 98 -4.59 21.89 38.03
N GLU A 99 -3.65 21.35 37.25
CA GLU A 99 -2.22 21.67 37.37
C GLU A 99 -1.95 23.15 37.02
N LEU A 100 -2.61 23.66 35.99
CA LEU A 100 -2.56 25.06 35.56
C LEU A 100 -3.18 26.01 36.60
N GLU A 101 -4.35 25.67 37.14
CA GLU A 101 -5.02 26.44 38.19
C GLU A 101 -4.16 26.51 39.46
N ASN A 102 -3.52 25.39 39.84
CA ASN A 102 -2.60 25.34 40.98
C ASN A 102 -1.30 26.13 40.74
N ALA A 103 -0.78 26.13 39.51
CA ALA A 103 0.40 26.91 39.12
C ALA A 103 0.11 28.42 39.07
N SER A 104 -1.12 28.82 38.73
CA SER A 104 -1.58 30.21 38.76
C SER A 104 -1.86 30.73 40.16
N ALA A 105 -2.52 29.93 41.00
CA ALA A 105 -2.84 30.30 42.38
C ALA A 105 -1.59 30.54 43.25
N LYS A 106 -0.43 30.01 42.85
CA LYS A 106 0.88 30.23 43.46
C LYS A 106 1.72 31.16 42.59
N PHE A 107 1.60 32.47 42.79
CA PHE A 107 2.39 33.48 42.07
C PHE A 107 3.90 33.13 42.00
N HIS A 108 4.46 33.29 40.78
CA HIS A 108 5.86 33.14 40.31
C HIS A 108 6.17 31.88 39.48
N ILE A 109 5.71 31.87 38.22
CA ILE A 109 6.25 30.99 37.17
C ILE A 109 7.53 31.63 36.60
N SER A 110 8.63 30.87 36.59
CA SER A 110 9.90 31.27 35.98
C SER A 110 9.82 31.31 34.44
N ARG A 111 10.65 32.12 33.77
CA ARG A 111 10.69 32.15 32.28
C ARG A 111 10.91 30.76 31.64
N LEU A 112 11.64 29.87 32.31
CA LEU A 112 11.82 28.48 31.85
C LEU A 112 10.53 27.68 31.97
N GLU A 113 9.80 27.82 33.07
CA GLU A 113 8.50 27.16 33.25
C GLU A 113 7.45 27.69 32.25
N ALA A 114 7.44 29.00 31.99
CA ALA A 114 6.57 29.58 30.95
C ALA A 114 6.90 29.05 29.54
N LEU A 115 8.19 28.80 29.25
CA LEU A 115 8.62 28.14 28.01
C LEU A 115 8.17 26.67 27.97
N LYS A 116 8.31 25.93 29.08
CA LYS A 116 7.84 24.54 29.20
C LYS A 116 6.34 24.43 28.94
N ILE A 117 5.53 25.31 29.55
CA ILE A 117 4.07 25.35 29.34
C ILE A 117 3.73 25.60 27.87
N ARG A 118 4.40 26.55 27.22
CA ARG A 118 4.20 26.83 25.78
C ARG A 118 4.52 25.65 24.88
N ILE A 119 5.66 25.00 25.12
CA ILE A 119 6.04 23.82 24.35
C ILE A 119 5.08 22.66 24.63
N GLN A 120 4.66 22.48 25.88
CA GLN A 120 3.65 21.49 26.24
C GLN A 120 2.33 21.73 25.53
N GLN A 121 1.86 22.97 25.45
CA GLN A 121 0.63 23.27 24.71
C GLN A 121 0.71 22.81 23.24
N SER A 122 1.83 23.05 22.57
CA SER A 122 2.04 22.58 21.19
C SER A 122 2.01 21.06 21.10
N VAL A 123 2.62 20.37 22.08
CA VAL A 123 2.60 18.90 22.17
C VAL A 123 1.19 18.37 22.41
N GLU A 124 0.46 18.95 23.38
CA GLU A 124 -0.92 18.56 23.70
C GLU A 124 -1.83 18.65 22.48
N GLN A 125 -1.73 19.74 21.71
CA GLN A 125 -2.51 19.89 20.46
C GLN A 125 -2.24 18.78 19.45
N ALA A 126 -0.98 18.37 19.27
CA ALA A 126 -0.64 17.28 18.36
C ALA A 126 -1.19 15.92 18.83
N TYR A 127 -1.08 15.63 20.12
CA TYR A 127 -1.58 14.36 20.68
C TYR A 127 -3.11 14.31 20.78
N GLN A 128 -3.77 15.44 21.04
CA GLN A 128 -5.22 15.52 20.99
C GLN A 128 -5.71 15.24 19.57
N LYS A 129 -5.12 15.90 18.57
CA LYS A 129 -5.44 15.63 17.17
C LYS A 129 -5.20 14.16 16.79
N GLN A 130 -4.08 13.56 17.22
CA GLN A 130 -3.83 12.13 17.03
C GLN A 130 -4.93 11.26 17.67
N THR A 131 -5.36 11.61 18.89
CA THR A 131 -6.39 10.85 19.63
C THR A 131 -7.72 10.88 18.89
N ASP A 132 -8.17 12.08 18.54
CA ASP A 132 -9.45 12.29 17.86
C ASP A 132 -9.47 11.58 16.50
N GLN A 133 -8.39 11.74 15.72
CA GLN A 133 -8.24 11.11 14.41
C GLN A 133 -8.19 9.60 14.49
N LEU A 134 -7.42 9.03 15.42
CA LEU A 134 -7.33 7.58 15.58
C LEU A 134 -8.66 7.01 16.05
N GLN A 135 -9.29 7.62 17.06
CA GLN A 135 -10.58 7.15 17.55
C GLN A 135 -11.65 7.14 16.46
N GLN A 136 -11.73 8.20 15.67
CA GLN A 136 -12.65 8.27 14.54
C GLN A 136 -12.32 7.20 13.47
N LEU A 137 -11.05 7.11 13.06
CA LEU A 137 -10.60 6.12 12.08
C LEU A 137 -10.98 4.70 12.51
N LEU A 138 -10.73 4.33 13.77
CA LEU A 138 -11.04 2.99 14.27
C LEU A 138 -12.55 2.73 14.34
N ALA A 139 -13.37 3.72 14.70
CA ALA A 139 -14.83 3.60 14.71
C ALA A 139 -15.40 3.40 13.30
N ASP A 140 -14.96 4.24 12.36
CA ASP A 140 -15.36 4.21 10.96
C ASP A 140 -14.92 2.88 10.34
N GLN A 141 -13.65 2.51 10.51
CA GLN A 141 -13.08 1.29 9.95
C GLN A 141 -13.77 0.02 10.51
N TYR A 142 -14.02 -0.07 11.82
CA TYR A 142 -14.76 -1.23 12.36
C TYR A 142 -16.13 -1.38 11.68
N THR A 143 -16.84 -0.26 11.54
CA THR A 143 -18.19 -0.22 10.98
C THR A 143 -18.18 -0.61 9.50
N GLU A 144 -17.27 0.00 8.72
CA GLU A 144 -17.08 -0.29 7.31
C GLU A 144 -16.67 -1.75 7.10
N ASP A 145 -15.63 -2.23 7.79
CA ASP A 145 -15.14 -3.60 7.63
C ASP A 145 -16.20 -4.64 7.97
N TYR A 146 -16.97 -4.43 9.03
CA TYR A 146 -18.06 -5.34 9.39
C TYR A 146 -19.10 -5.42 8.27
N TYR A 147 -19.60 -4.26 7.80
CA TYR A 147 -20.65 -4.23 6.78
C TYR A 147 -20.18 -4.63 5.39
N HIS A 148 -18.96 -4.25 5.00
CA HIS A 148 -18.34 -4.70 3.76
C HIS A 148 -18.09 -6.20 3.78
N THR A 149 -17.65 -6.76 4.90
CA THR A 149 -17.51 -8.22 5.06
C THR A 149 -18.86 -8.92 4.87
N VAL A 150 -19.94 -8.41 5.48
CA VAL A 150 -21.29 -8.95 5.24
C VAL A 150 -21.65 -8.87 3.76
N TYR A 151 -21.47 -7.71 3.14
CA TYR A 151 -21.81 -7.48 1.74
C TYR A 151 -21.06 -8.44 0.81
N GLU A 152 -19.75 -8.63 1.00
CA GLU A 152 -18.95 -9.52 0.17
C GLU A 152 -19.34 -10.99 0.38
N ILE A 153 -19.73 -11.39 1.59
CA ILE A 153 -20.25 -12.74 1.87
C ILE A 153 -21.63 -12.94 1.23
N GLN A 154 -22.56 -12.00 1.39
CA GLN A 154 -23.88 -12.06 0.75
C GLN A 154 -23.77 -12.17 -0.78
N LYS A 155 -22.89 -11.38 -1.37
CA LYS A 155 -22.58 -11.41 -2.80
C LYS A 155 -21.93 -12.73 -3.21
N GLY A 156 -21.03 -13.28 -2.40
CA GLY A 156 -20.38 -14.57 -2.66
C GLY A 156 -21.34 -15.75 -2.58
N LEU A 157 -22.30 -15.72 -1.65
CA LEU A 157 -23.33 -16.76 -1.50
C LEU A 157 -24.52 -16.57 -2.46
N GLY A 158 -24.66 -15.40 -3.08
CA GLY A 158 -25.81 -15.05 -3.92
C GLY A 158 -27.12 -14.92 -3.14
N ALA A 159 -27.04 -14.65 -1.84
CA ALA A 159 -28.18 -14.55 -0.94
C ALA A 159 -28.03 -13.31 -0.05
N GLY A 160 -29.10 -12.51 0.04
CA GLY A 160 -29.15 -11.31 0.89
C GLY A 160 -30.00 -11.54 2.12
N TRP A 161 -29.57 -10.98 3.26
CA TRP A 161 -30.34 -10.94 4.49
C TRP A 161 -30.17 -9.60 5.21
N ASN A 162 -31.12 -9.27 6.08
CA ASN A 162 -31.04 -8.06 6.88
C ASN A 162 -30.08 -8.26 8.04
N ILE A 163 -29.23 -7.27 8.28
CA ILE A 163 -28.32 -7.21 9.43
C ILE A 163 -28.73 -6.08 10.36
N GLY A 164 -28.49 -6.29 11.66
CA GLY A 164 -28.72 -5.27 12.68
C GLY A 164 -27.73 -4.12 12.56
N GLN A 165 -28.15 -2.94 13.00
CA GLN A 165 -27.29 -1.78 13.05
C GLN A 165 -26.30 -1.91 14.21
N ILE A 166 -25.02 -1.65 13.98
CA ILE A 166 -24.01 -1.48 15.03
C ILE A 166 -24.34 -0.20 15.79
N ASP A 167 -24.60 -0.33 17.09
CA ASP A 167 -24.84 0.82 17.96
C ASP A 167 -23.52 1.38 18.55
N GLN A 168 -23.59 2.64 18.99
CA GLN A 168 -22.43 3.35 19.56
C GLN A 168 -21.84 2.65 20.79
N ARG A 169 -22.68 1.99 21.60
CA ARG A 169 -22.22 1.32 22.82
C ARG A 169 -21.37 0.09 22.48
N ARG A 170 -21.72 -0.66 21.43
CA ARG A 170 -20.89 -1.76 20.90
C ARG A 170 -19.55 -1.22 20.42
N LEU A 171 -19.54 -0.14 19.64
CA LEU A 171 -18.31 0.51 19.17
C LEU A 171 -17.42 0.95 20.33
N ASP A 172 -17.97 1.69 21.30
CA ASP A 172 -17.21 2.18 22.45
C ASP A 172 -16.58 1.03 23.26
N LEU A 173 -17.30 -0.08 23.41
CA LEU A 173 -16.80 -1.26 24.11
C LEU A 173 -15.63 -1.93 23.37
N ILE A 174 -15.69 -1.99 22.04
CA ILE A 174 -14.63 -2.58 21.22
C ILE A 174 -13.38 -1.70 21.27
N LEU A 175 -13.54 -0.39 21.09
CA LEU A 175 -12.43 0.57 21.06
C LEU A 175 -11.74 0.73 22.43
N SER A 176 -12.47 0.55 23.53
CA SER A 176 -11.93 0.63 24.89
C SER A 176 -11.34 -0.67 25.42
N ARG A 177 -11.38 -1.77 24.66
CA ARG A 177 -10.88 -3.08 25.11
C ARG A 177 -9.39 -3.24 24.78
N PRO A 178 -8.52 -3.45 25.79
CA PRO A 178 -7.12 -3.76 25.52
C PRO A 178 -7.02 -5.16 24.90
N TRP A 179 -6.17 -5.29 23.88
CA TRP A 179 -5.99 -6.54 23.12
C TRP A 179 -4.57 -7.11 23.19
N THR A 180 -3.63 -6.32 23.68
CA THR A 180 -2.22 -6.66 23.88
C THR A 180 -1.97 -7.15 25.31
N ALA A 181 -0.88 -7.90 25.49
CA ALA A 181 -0.52 -8.49 26.78
C ALA A 181 -0.20 -7.46 27.90
N ASP A 182 0.12 -6.21 27.53
CA ASP A 182 0.38 -5.11 28.47
C ASP A 182 -0.90 -4.51 29.07
N GLY A 183 -2.08 -4.91 28.60
CA GLY A 183 -3.37 -4.43 29.10
C GLY A 183 -3.68 -2.96 28.77
N LEU A 184 -2.95 -2.35 27.82
CA LEU A 184 -3.12 -0.94 27.45
C LEU A 184 -4.00 -0.78 26.22
N THR A 185 -4.86 0.24 26.24
CA THR A 185 -5.61 0.71 25.07
C THR A 185 -4.77 1.63 24.19
N PHE A 186 -5.23 1.95 22.98
CA PHE A 186 -4.57 2.95 22.14
C PHE A 186 -4.53 4.33 22.83
N SER A 187 -5.59 4.70 23.56
CA SER A 187 -5.65 5.95 24.33
C SER A 187 -4.59 5.99 25.43
N ASP A 188 -4.40 4.88 26.15
CA ASP A 188 -3.33 4.78 27.16
C ASP A 188 -1.94 4.92 26.53
N ARG A 189 -1.74 4.34 25.34
CA ARG A 189 -0.47 4.45 24.60
C ARG A 189 -0.18 5.88 24.17
N ILE A 190 -1.18 6.58 23.61
CA ILE A 190 -1.07 8.00 23.25
C ILE A 190 -0.69 8.81 24.49
N TRP A 191 -1.41 8.62 25.61
CA TRP A 191 -1.15 9.34 26.85
C TRP A 191 0.28 9.09 27.35
N ASN A 192 0.70 7.83 27.44
CA ASN A 192 2.04 7.46 27.89
C ASN A 192 3.14 8.02 26.97
N SER A 193 2.97 7.93 25.66
CA SER A 193 3.90 8.51 24.68
C SER A 193 4.04 10.01 24.84
N LYS A 194 2.92 10.71 25.06
CA LYS A 194 2.93 12.16 25.31
C LYS A 194 3.69 12.51 26.57
N THR A 195 3.40 11.84 27.69
CA THR A 195 4.10 12.09 28.96
C THR A 195 5.61 11.85 28.82
N GLN A 196 6.01 10.77 28.15
CA GLN A 196 7.42 10.50 27.88
C GLN A 196 8.09 11.59 27.02
N LEU A 197 7.40 12.09 26.00
CA LEU A 197 7.91 13.20 25.19
C LEU A 197 8.10 14.46 26.03
N LEU A 198 7.09 14.86 26.80
CA LEU A 198 7.14 16.05 27.66
C LEU A 198 8.26 15.94 28.69
N ASP A 199 8.40 14.80 29.35
CA ASP A 199 9.48 14.55 30.30
C ASP A 199 10.86 14.71 29.66
N ASN A 200 11.06 14.15 28.47
CA ASN A 200 12.33 14.23 27.75
C ASN A 200 12.63 15.66 27.29
N VAL A 201 11.61 16.37 26.79
CA VAL A 201 11.73 17.77 26.39
C VAL A 201 12.05 18.65 27.59
N PHE A 202 11.37 18.47 28.72
CA PHE A 202 11.59 19.26 29.92
C PHE A 202 12.93 18.99 30.58
N LYS A 203 13.39 17.74 30.58
CA LYS A 203 14.75 17.38 30.99
C LYS A 203 15.78 18.06 30.09
N GLY A 204 15.57 18.02 28.77
CA GLY A 204 16.44 18.68 27.79
C GLY A 204 16.53 20.19 27.98
N LEU A 205 15.40 20.88 28.16
CA LEU A 205 15.36 22.33 28.43
C LEU A 205 16.03 22.69 29.76
N THR A 206 15.86 21.86 30.79
CA THR A 206 16.49 22.08 32.09
C THR A 206 18.01 21.91 32.00
N GLN A 207 18.47 20.86 31.33
CA GLN A 207 19.90 20.62 31.08
C GLN A 207 20.54 21.75 30.27
N MET A 208 19.84 22.21 29.22
CA MET A 208 20.26 23.35 28.41
C MET A 208 20.51 24.58 29.29
N CYS A 209 19.58 24.91 30.20
CA CYS A 209 19.74 26.03 31.13
C CYS A 209 20.86 25.82 32.16
N LEU A 210 21.07 24.60 32.66
CA LEU A 210 22.12 24.32 33.66
C LEU A 210 23.53 24.37 33.07
N LEU A 211 23.68 24.01 31.80
CA LEU A 211 24.96 23.89 31.12
C LEU A 211 25.27 25.09 30.20
N GLY A 212 24.32 26.00 30.01
CA GLY A 212 24.40 27.07 29.02
C GLY A 212 24.65 26.56 27.60
N GLU A 213 23.99 25.47 27.23
CA GLU A 213 24.16 24.87 25.91
C GLU A 213 23.66 25.80 24.79
N ASP A 214 24.29 25.70 23.62
CA ASP A 214 23.86 26.50 22.47
C ASP A 214 22.39 26.19 22.10
N PRO A 215 21.56 27.22 21.84
CA PRO A 215 20.16 27.08 21.46
C PRO A 215 19.90 26.05 20.37
N LYS A 216 20.79 25.98 19.38
CA LYS A 216 20.67 25.06 18.25
C LYS A 216 20.70 23.61 18.73
N LYS A 217 21.55 23.28 19.70
CA LYS A 217 21.61 21.92 20.25
C LYS A 217 20.32 21.53 20.98
N ALA A 218 19.69 22.49 21.67
CA ALA A 218 18.41 22.25 22.34
C ALA A 218 17.26 22.07 21.33
N ILE A 219 17.24 22.89 20.27
CA ILE A 219 16.33 22.73 19.12
C ILE A 219 16.53 21.37 18.46
N ASP A 220 17.77 20.98 18.16
CA ASP A 220 18.08 19.70 17.52
C ASP A 220 17.62 18.50 18.38
N ARG A 221 17.77 18.58 19.71
CA ARG A 221 17.27 17.56 20.64
C ARG A 221 15.74 17.51 20.68
N LEU A 222 15.08 18.66 20.75
CA LEU A 222 13.61 18.76 20.71
C LEU A 222 13.08 18.13 19.41
N ALA A 223 13.66 18.51 18.26
CA ALA A 223 13.34 17.96 16.96
C ALA A 223 13.56 16.44 16.90
N ALA A 224 14.63 15.92 17.49
CA ALA A 224 14.88 14.49 17.57
C ALA A 224 13.79 13.75 18.38
N GLN A 225 13.41 14.26 19.56
CA GLN A 225 12.37 13.66 20.40
C GLN A 225 10.98 13.71 19.73
N MET A 226 10.65 14.84 19.10
CA MET A 226 9.42 14.98 18.31
C MET A 226 9.39 14.01 17.13
N ASN A 227 10.52 13.82 16.42
CA ASN A 227 10.61 12.86 15.32
C ASN A 227 10.47 11.40 15.76
N VAL A 228 10.96 11.04 16.95
CA VAL A 228 10.73 9.72 17.54
C VAL A 228 9.25 9.52 17.83
N SER A 229 8.61 10.49 18.50
CA SER A 229 7.19 10.45 18.84
C SER A 229 6.30 10.36 17.61
N LYS A 230 6.64 11.11 16.56
CA LYS A 230 5.99 11.07 15.24
C LYS A 230 6.04 9.68 14.60
N LYS A 231 7.19 8.99 14.65
CA LYS A 231 7.32 7.62 14.14
C LYS A 231 6.53 6.61 14.98
N GLN A 232 6.50 6.80 16.30
CA GLN A 232 5.70 5.98 17.21
C GLN A 232 4.20 6.14 16.94
N ALA A 233 3.73 7.36 16.72
CA ALA A 233 2.35 7.67 16.36
C ALA A 233 1.93 6.96 15.07
N GLY A 234 2.75 7.05 14.01
CA GLY A 234 2.47 6.35 12.76
C GLY A 234 2.36 4.84 12.92
N ARG A 235 3.26 4.24 13.72
CA ARG A 235 3.20 2.81 14.02
C ARG A 235 1.95 2.44 14.80
N LEU A 236 1.56 3.25 15.78
CA LEU A 236 0.37 3.02 16.59
C LEU A 236 -0.87 2.99 15.70
N ILE A 237 -1.05 4.03 14.86
CA ILE A 237 -2.20 4.14 13.95
C ILE A 237 -2.33 2.88 13.08
N MET A 238 -1.27 2.50 12.35
CA MET A 238 -1.35 1.33 11.47
C MET A 238 -1.59 0.02 12.22
N THR A 239 -1.02 -0.13 13.42
CA THR A 239 -1.15 -1.37 14.20
C THR A 239 -2.55 -1.51 14.79
N GLU A 240 -3.11 -0.42 15.33
CA GLU A 240 -4.46 -0.41 15.88
C GLU A 240 -5.52 -0.55 14.77
N SER A 241 -5.30 0.07 13.59
CA SER A 241 -6.15 -0.12 12.41
C SER A 241 -6.17 -1.57 11.92
N ALA A 242 -5.02 -2.23 11.83
CA ALA A 242 -4.97 -3.65 11.43
C ALA A 242 -5.67 -4.56 12.45
N TYR A 243 -5.52 -4.26 13.75
CA TYR A 243 -6.23 -4.97 14.81
C TYR A 243 -7.75 -4.80 14.68
N ILE A 244 -8.22 -3.56 14.50
CA ILE A 244 -9.65 -3.27 14.41
C ILE A 244 -10.28 -3.90 13.17
N GLY A 245 -9.60 -3.89 12.02
CA GLY A 245 -10.12 -4.56 10.83
C GLY A 245 -10.24 -6.07 11.01
N SER A 246 -9.22 -6.70 11.61
CA SER A 246 -9.27 -8.13 11.95
C SER A 246 -10.37 -8.43 12.98
N LYS A 247 -10.60 -7.50 13.93
CA LYS A 247 -11.68 -7.63 14.93
C LYS A 247 -13.07 -7.53 14.31
N ALA A 248 -13.26 -6.59 13.38
CA ALA A 248 -14.51 -6.45 12.65
C ALA A 248 -14.81 -7.69 11.80
N GLN A 249 -13.81 -8.23 11.10
CA GLN A 249 -13.91 -9.49 10.36
C GLN A 249 -14.22 -10.67 11.28
N GLN A 250 -13.52 -10.80 12.41
CA GLN A 250 -13.78 -11.85 13.40
C GLN A 250 -15.24 -11.83 13.87
N ASP A 251 -15.74 -10.66 14.26
CA ASP A 251 -17.11 -10.52 14.75
C ASP A 251 -18.13 -10.84 13.65
N CYS A 252 -17.88 -10.38 12.42
CA CYS A 252 -18.73 -10.69 11.27
C CYS A 252 -18.73 -12.19 10.94
N PHE A 253 -17.57 -12.85 10.89
CA PHE A 253 -17.45 -14.28 10.64
C PHE A 253 -18.18 -15.11 11.70
N ASN A 254 -18.10 -14.72 12.98
CA ASN A 254 -18.87 -15.37 14.04
C ASN A 254 -20.38 -15.14 13.89
N ASP A 255 -20.80 -13.91 13.59
CA ASP A 255 -22.21 -13.55 13.41
C ASP A 255 -22.82 -14.24 12.16
N LEU A 256 -21.99 -14.65 11.20
CA LEU A 256 -22.35 -15.38 9.97
C LEU A 256 -22.05 -16.88 10.03
N GLU A 257 -21.64 -17.40 11.19
CA GLU A 257 -21.34 -18.83 11.40
C GLU A 257 -20.31 -19.41 10.41
N VAL A 258 -19.34 -18.59 9.99
CA VAL A 258 -18.18 -19.08 9.22
C VAL A 258 -17.41 -20.08 10.09
N GLU A 259 -17.11 -21.26 9.55
CA GLU A 259 -16.41 -22.31 10.32
C GLU A 259 -14.89 -22.24 10.19
N TRP A 260 -14.40 -21.84 9.01
CA TRP A 260 -12.98 -21.84 8.65
C TRP A 260 -12.58 -20.53 7.99
N PHE A 261 -11.36 -20.10 8.27
CA PHE A 261 -10.77 -18.93 7.65
C PHE A 261 -9.38 -19.26 7.12
N GLU A 262 -8.96 -18.49 6.13
CA GLU A 262 -7.62 -18.53 5.57
C GLU A 262 -6.89 -17.22 5.87
N ILE A 263 -5.60 -17.32 6.17
CA ILE A 263 -4.70 -16.17 6.34
C ILE A 263 -4.15 -15.77 4.98
N ILE A 264 -4.28 -14.48 4.64
CA ILE A 264 -3.79 -13.91 3.39
C ILE A 264 -2.77 -12.82 3.69
N ALA A 265 -1.51 -13.06 3.32
CA ALA A 265 -0.47 -12.04 3.33
C ALA A 265 -0.55 -11.11 2.12
N THR A 266 -0.01 -9.90 2.23
CA THR A 266 0.24 -9.11 1.00
C THR A 266 1.36 -9.80 0.21
N LEU A 267 1.21 -9.99 -1.11
CA LEU A 267 2.29 -10.50 -1.96
C LEU A 267 3.17 -9.32 -2.44
N ASP A 268 4.10 -8.86 -1.59
CA ASP A 268 5.09 -7.84 -1.94
C ASP A 268 6.42 -7.98 -1.19
N PHE A 269 7.41 -7.14 -1.53
CA PHE A 269 8.75 -7.17 -0.92
C PHE A 269 8.81 -6.68 0.53
N LYS A 270 7.75 -6.06 1.05
CA LYS A 270 7.66 -5.53 2.42
C LYS A 270 7.01 -6.51 3.39
N THR A 271 6.41 -7.59 2.89
CA THR A 271 5.81 -8.64 3.71
C THR A 271 6.86 -9.30 4.61
N SER A 272 6.57 -9.37 5.91
CA SER A 272 7.51 -9.88 6.93
C SER A 272 7.63 -11.40 6.88
N GLU A 273 8.74 -11.95 7.36
CA GLU A 273 8.95 -13.41 7.41
C GLU A 273 7.81 -14.16 8.12
N ILE A 274 7.26 -13.59 9.19
CA ILE A 274 6.13 -14.18 9.92
C ILE A 274 4.90 -14.22 9.02
N CYS A 275 4.53 -13.10 8.38
CA CYS A 275 3.39 -13.06 7.47
C CYS A 275 3.55 -14.00 6.27
N ARG A 276 4.77 -14.17 5.75
CA ARG A 276 5.06 -15.10 4.64
C ARG A 276 4.80 -16.55 5.05
N ARG A 277 5.21 -16.91 6.26
CA ARG A 277 5.05 -18.26 6.80
C ARG A 277 3.59 -18.63 7.02
N MET A 278 2.80 -17.66 7.51
CA MET A 278 1.38 -17.86 7.79
C MET A 278 0.51 -17.78 6.52
N ASP A 279 1.05 -17.38 5.37
CA ASP A 279 0.26 -17.19 4.14
C ASP A 279 -0.33 -18.50 3.62
N GLY A 280 -1.64 -18.54 3.40
CA GLY A 280 -2.36 -19.73 2.95
C GLY A 280 -2.70 -20.72 4.05
N GLU A 281 -2.32 -20.47 5.31
CA GLU A 281 -2.73 -21.32 6.42
C GLU A 281 -4.24 -21.20 6.65
N VAL A 282 -4.91 -22.35 6.77
CA VAL A 282 -6.34 -22.48 7.04
C VAL A 282 -6.55 -22.96 8.47
N ALA A 283 -7.40 -22.26 9.22
CA ALA A 283 -7.70 -22.58 10.61
C ALA A 283 -9.20 -22.45 10.92
N ARG A 284 -9.65 -23.07 12.02
CA ARG A 284 -11.04 -22.96 12.46
C ARG A 284 -11.29 -21.63 13.12
N MET A 285 -12.50 -21.07 12.96
CA MET A 285 -12.92 -19.87 13.69
C MET A 285 -12.87 -20.05 15.22
N SER A 286 -12.97 -21.28 15.74
CA SER A 286 -12.76 -21.58 17.17
C SER A 286 -11.35 -21.24 17.65
N ASP A 287 -10.38 -21.25 16.75
CA ASP A 287 -8.98 -20.95 17.02
C ASP A 287 -8.62 -19.51 16.64
N TYR A 288 -9.58 -18.68 16.19
CA TYR A 288 -9.32 -17.31 15.75
C TYR A 288 -8.89 -16.41 16.91
N GLN A 289 -7.59 -16.12 16.97
CA GLN A 289 -6.96 -15.30 17.98
C GLN A 289 -6.06 -14.27 17.30
N ILE A 290 -6.52 -13.03 17.33
CA ILE A 290 -5.80 -11.88 16.76
C ILE A 290 -4.42 -11.75 17.43
N GLY A 291 -3.37 -11.64 16.60
CA GLY A 291 -1.98 -11.59 17.03
C GLY A 291 -1.31 -12.95 17.25
N VAL A 292 -2.05 -14.06 17.09
CA VAL A 292 -1.52 -15.43 17.27
C VAL A 292 -1.82 -16.29 16.04
N THR A 293 -3.10 -16.50 15.73
CA THR A 293 -3.59 -17.32 14.61
C THR A 293 -4.30 -16.48 13.55
N ALA A 294 -4.51 -15.19 13.81
CA ALA A 294 -5.01 -14.21 12.86
C ALA A 294 -4.18 -12.92 12.94
N PRO A 295 -4.03 -12.15 11.84
CA PRO A 295 -3.33 -10.88 11.86
C PRO A 295 -4.03 -9.85 12.78
N PRO A 296 -3.34 -8.75 13.17
CA PRO A 296 -1.95 -8.43 12.86
C PRO A 296 -0.93 -9.23 13.70
N PHE A 297 0.03 -9.88 13.06
CA PHE A 297 1.10 -10.65 13.74
C PHE A 297 2.25 -9.79 14.26
N HIS A 298 2.37 -8.56 13.77
CA HIS A 298 3.45 -7.63 14.11
C HIS A 298 3.02 -6.18 13.89
N PRO A 299 3.76 -5.19 14.43
CA PRO A 299 3.50 -3.80 14.09
C PRO A 299 3.65 -3.56 12.58
N TRP A 300 2.77 -2.74 11.99
CA TRP A 300 2.68 -2.53 10.53
C TRP A 300 2.31 -3.79 9.72
N CYS A 301 1.63 -4.76 10.32
CA CYS A 301 1.07 -5.89 9.55
C CYS A 301 0.01 -5.40 8.56
N ARG A 302 -0.02 -6.02 7.38
CA ARG A 302 -0.96 -5.75 6.27
C ARG A 302 -1.60 -7.04 5.73
N SER A 303 -1.45 -8.11 6.50
CA SER A 303 -2.13 -9.38 6.23
C SER A 303 -3.57 -9.29 6.71
N CYS A 304 -4.48 -9.97 6.03
CA CYS A 304 -5.88 -10.09 6.42
C CYS A 304 -6.31 -11.56 6.46
N THR A 305 -7.59 -11.80 6.70
CA THR A 305 -8.22 -13.11 6.64
C THR A 305 -9.40 -13.10 5.68
N CYS A 306 -9.72 -14.24 5.07
CA CYS A 306 -10.97 -14.44 4.32
C CYS A 306 -11.69 -15.71 4.81
N PRO A 307 -12.99 -15.87 4.56
CA PRO A 307 -13.66 -17.15 4.77
C PRO A 307 -13.05 -18.20 3.84
N TRP A 308 -12.99 -19.45 4.31
CA TRP A 308 -12.49 -20.58 3.53
C TRP A 308 -13.51 -21.69 3.47
N PHE A 309 -13.69 -22.28 2.29
CA PHE A 309 -14.60 -23.39 2.07
C PHE A 309 -13.90 -24.51 1.31
N ALA A 310 -14.18 -25.77 1.68
CA ALA A 310 -13.48 -26.94 1.14
C ALA A 310 -13.74 -27.21 -0.35
N ASP A 311 -14.87 -26.71 -0.88
CA ASP A 311 -15.33 -26.96 -2.24
C ASP A 311 -14.99 -25.80 -3.21
N ASP A 312 -14.18 -24.83 -2.78
CA ASP A 312 -13.81 -23.66 -3.58
C ASP A 312 -12.74 -24.02 -4.63
N GLU A 313 -13.03 -23.76 -5.91
CA GLU A 313 -12.06 -23.94 -7.00
C GLU A 313 -10.95 -22.86 -6.94
N PRO A 314 -9.69 -23.20 -7.29
CA PRO A 314 -8.61 -22.22 -7.39
C PRO A 314 -8.85 -21.21 -8.52
N GLY A 315 -8.47 -19.95 -8.32
CA GLY A 315 -8.51 -18.89 -9.34
C GLY A 315 -7.22 -18.08 -9.40
N MET A 316 -7.25 -16.75 -9.52
CA MET A 316 -6.10 -15.84 -9.39
C MET A 316 -6.11 -14.99 -8.09
N ARG A 317 -4.99 -14.33 -7.77
CA ARG A 317 -4.75 -13.45 -6.61
C ARG A 317 -3.84 -12.30 -7.01
N ALA A 318 -4.07 -11.12 -6.44
CA ALA A 318 -3.25 -9.94 -6.69
C ALA A 318 -1.88 -9.98 -5.97
N ALA A 319 -0.83 -9.57 -6.68
CA ALA A 319 0.53 -9.39 -6.19
C ALA A 319 1.10 -8.03 -6.61
N ARG A 320 2.15 -7.54 -5.94
CA ARG A 320 2.82 -6.28 -6.28
C ARG A 320 4.23 -6.48 -6.80
N GLY A 321 4.51 -5.83 -7.93
CA GLY A 321 5.83 -5.78 -8.53
C GLY A 321 6.81 -4.94 -7.72
N VAL A 322 8.09 -4.99 -8.11
CA VAL A 322 9.16 -4.15 -7.53
C VAL A 322 8.84 -2.66 -7.75
N ASP A 323 8.18 -2.34 -8.86
CA ASP A 323 7.69 -1.01 -9.24
C ASP A 323 6.48 -0.54 -8.42
N GLY A 324 5.91 -1.42 -7.58
CA GLY A 324 4.72 -1.17 -6.78
C GLY A 324 3.40 -1.32 -7.52
N LYS A 325 3.38 -1.77 -8.78
CA LYS A 325 2.15 -2.03 -9.54
C LYS A 325 1.56 -3.39 -9.23
N THR A 326 0.24 -3.50 -9.35
CA THR A 326 -0.51 -4.74 -9.12
C THR A 326 -0.52 -5.62 -10.37
N TYR A 327 -0.26 -6.91 -10.23
CA TYR A 327 -0.44 -7.96 -11.24
C TYR A 327 -1.10 -9.19 -10.59
N TYR A 328 -1.43 -10.23 -11.38
CA TYR A 328 -2.18 -11.40 -10.89
C TYR A 328 -1.38 -12.71 -11.01
N VAL A 329 -1.50 -13.57 -10.00
CA VAL A 329 -0.89 -14.90 -9.92
C VAL A 329 -1.93 -15.96 -9.55
N PRO A 330 -1.72 -17.27 -9.79
CA PRO A 330 -2.61 -18.32 -9.29
C PRO A 330 -2.97 -18.13 -7.82
N ALA A 331 -4.24 -18.31 -7.48
CA ALA A 331 -4.78 -18.00 -6.16
C ALA A 331 -4.08 -18.83 -5.10
N ASP A 332 -3.95 -20.13 -5.35
CA ASP A 332 -3.29 -21.13 -4.50
C ASP A 332 -1.79 -20.92 -4.33
N MET A 333 -1.20 -19.95 -5.05
CA MET A 333 0.18 -19.54 -4.85
C MET A 333 0.36 -18.91 -3.47
N THR A 334 1.17 -19.57 -2.66
CA THR A 334 1.68 -19.03 -1.40
C THR A 334 2.72 -17.95 -1.66
N TYR A 335 2.97 -17.07 -0.68
CA TYR A 335 4.05 -16.11 -0.76
C TYR A 335 5.39 -16.75 -1.08
N GLN A 336 5.71 -17.91 -0.50
CA GLN A 336 6.98 -18.58 -0.72
C GLN A 336 7.17 -18.94 -2.20
N GLU A 337 6.16 -19.57 -2.80
CA GLU A 337 6.16 -19.93 -4.23
C GLU A 337 6.18 -18.69 -5.13
N TRP A 338 5.48 -17.63 -4.73
CA TRP A 338 5.53 -16.34 -5.39
C TRP A 338 6.94 -15.75 -5.37
N TYR A 339 7.58 -15.72 -4.20
CA TYR A 339 8.91 -15.14 -4.02
C TYR A 339 9.97 -15.91 -4.82
N GLU A 340 9.93 -17.24 -4.80
CA GLU A 340 10.83 -18.08 -5.60
C GLU A 340 10.67 -17.80 -7.11
N LYS A 341 9.44 -17.71 -7.61
CA LYS A 341 9.16 -17.39 -9.03
C LYS A 341 9.58 -15.98 -9.43
N GLN A 342 9.47 -15.01 -8.53
CA GLN A 342 9.74 -13.60 -8.83
C GLN A 342 11.19 -13.18 -8.58
N VAL A 343 11.88 -13.84 -7.64
CA VAL A 343 13.22 -13.43 -7.18
C VAL A 343 14.30 -14.44 -7.56
N GLU A 344 14.00 -15.75 -7.59
CA GLU A 344 14.97 -16.78 -7.96
C GLU A 344 14.91 -17.16 -9.44
N GLU A 345 13.73 -17.15 -10.06
CA GLU A 345 13.56 -17.45 -11.50
C GLU A 345 13.64 -16.21 -12.43
N GLY A 346 13.86 -15.01 -11.90
CA GLY A 346 14.21 -13.81 -12.68
C GLY A 346 13.19 -13.41 -13.75
N PHE A 347 11.99 -12.97 -13.33
CA PHE A 347 11.10 -12.24 -14.23
C PHE A 347 11.69 -10.83 -14.45
N GLU A 348 12.35 -10.61 -15.60
CA GLU A 348 12.86 -9.28 -15.95
C GLU A 348 11.69 -8.31 -16.18
N GLU A 349 11.75 -7.18 -15.47
CA GLU A 349 10.83 -6.06 -15.54
C GLU A 349 10.61 -5.61 -17.01
N PHE A 350 9.36 -5.43 -17.44
CA PHE A 350 9.06 -4.95 -18.78
C PHE A 350 9.69 -3.57 -19.01
N LYS A 351 10.66 -3.52 -19.92
CA LYS A 351 11.31 -2.29 -20.35
C LYS A 351 11.15 -2.13 -21.86
N LEU A 352 10.45 -1.06 -22.25
CA LEU A 352 10.39 -0.63 -23.64
C LEU A 352 11.69 0.08 -24.03
N PHE A 353 12.46 -0.51 -24.94
CA PHE A 353 13.77 0.01 -25.33
C PHE A 353 13.66 1.26 -26.20
N PRO A 354 14.65 2.18 -26.17
CA PRO A 354 14.65 3.38 -26.99
C PRO A 354 14.47 3.13 -28.49
N GLU A 355 14.96 1.99 -28.98
CA GLU A 355 14.89 1.57 -30.38
C GLU A 355 13.48 1.12 -30.78
N GLU A 356 12.74 0.52 -29.85
CA GLU A 356 11.33 0.15 -30.03
C GLU A 356 10.43 1.38 -30.09
N LYS A 357 10.76 2.44 -29.35
CA LYS A 357 10.05 3.73 -29.43
C LYS A 357 10.15 4.39 -30.81
N LYS A 358 11.15 4.01 -31.61
CA LYS A 358 11.36 4.53 -32.97
C LYS A 358 10.56 3.75 -34.03
N LEU A 359 9.88 2.67 -33.67
CA LEU A 359 9.02 1.87 -34.56
C LEU A 359 7.67 2.56 -34.89
N ILE A 360 7.62 3.89 -34.92
CA ILE A 360 6.39 4.66 -35.12
C ILE A 360 6.35 5.27 -36.54
N TYR A 361 5.21 5.05 -37.20
CA TYR A 361 4.73 5.60 -38.47
C TYR A 361 5.59 5.37 -39.72
N LYS A 362 5.39 4.21 -40.33
CA LYS A 362 5.50 3.99 -41.78
C LYS A 362 4.33 3.11 -42.22
N GLY A 363 3.84 3.24 -43.44
CA GLY A 363 2.77 2.39 -44.00
C GLY A 363 3.26 0.96 -44.30
N TYR A 364 4.04 0.37 -43.40
CA TYR A 364 4.57 -0.99 -43.46
C TYR A 364 5.10 -1.40 -42.09
N GLU A 365 5.10 -2.69 -41.80
CA GLU A 365 5.67 -3.23 -40.57
C GLU A 365 7.21 -3.25 -40.60
N GLU A 366 7.81 -2.75 -39.53
CA GLU A 366 9.24 -2.77 -39.29
C GLU A 366 9.53 -3.59 -38.03
N GLY A 367 10.50 -4.50 -38.10
CA GLY A 367 10.84 -5.43 -37.01
C GLY A 367 12.30 -5.31 -36.58
N LEU A 368 12.56 -5.53 -35.30
CA LEU A 368 13.88 -5.59 -34.69
C LEU A 368 14.03 -6.93 -33.96
N LEU A 369 15.21 -7.53 -34.07
CA LEU A 369 15.65 -8.57 -33.16
C LEU A 369 16.59 -7.92 -32.14
N LEU A 370 16.27 -8.06 -30.86
CA LEU A 370 17.00 -7.44 -29.75
C LEU A 370 17.59 -8.51 -28.84
N ASP A 371 18.74 -8.21 -28.25
CA ASP A 371 19.20 -8.90 -27.07
C ASP A 371 18.39 -8.47 -25.83
N LEU A 372 18.51 -9.22 -24.72
CA LEU A 372 17.78 -8.94 -23.48
C LEU A 372 18.13 -7.56 -22.87
N ASP A 373 19.34 -7.05 -23.16
CA ASP A 373 19.76 -5.70 -22.74
C ASP A 373 19.21 -4.56 -23.62
N GLY A 374 18.49 -4.90 -24.70
CA GLY A 374 17.95 -3.96 -25.67
C GLY A 374 18.85 -3.66 -26.87
N SER A 375 20.03 -4.28 -26.96
CA SER A 375 20.95 -4.13 -28.09
C SER A 375 20.33 -4.68 -29.38
N VAL A 376 20.30 -3.87 -30.43
CA VAL A 376 19.76 -4.29 -31.74
C VAL A 376 20.72 -5.28 -32.40
N ILE A 377 20.27 -6.52 -32.58
CA ILE A 377 20.98 -7.56 -33.33
C ILE A 377 20.75 -7.35 -34.83
N PHE A 378 19.49 -7.10 -35.22
CA PHE A 378 19.15 -6.86 -36.62
C PHE A 378 17.84 -6.08 -36.77
N LYS A 379 17.65 -5.50 -37.95
CA LYS A 379 16.46 -4.76 -38.36
C LYS A 379 15.94 -5.27 -39.69
N THR A 380 14.65 -5.54 -39.77
CA THR A 380 13.95 -5.99 -40.98
C THR A 380 12.71 -5.14 -41.25
N SER A 381 12.19 -5.20 -42.47
CA SER A 381 10.96 -4.55 -42.87
C SER A 381 10.14 -5.47 -43.78
N GLY A 382 8.83 -5.26 -43.79
CA GLY A 382 7.90 -6.07 -44.57
C GLY A 382 6.86 -5.24 -45.32
N THR A 383 5.63 -5.76 -45.37
CA THR A 383 4.46 -5.10 -45.98
C THR A 383 3.63 -4.39 -44.92
N GLU A 384 2.46 -3.84 -45.28
CA GLU A 384 1.49 -3.22 -44.36
C GLU A 384 0.97 -4.15 -43.24
N SER A 385 1.12 -5.47 -43.40
CA SER A 385 0.49 -6.48 -42.54
C SER A 385 1.38 -7.69 -42.23
N GLN A 386 2.65 -7.65 -42.61
CA GLN A 386 3.57 -8.74 -42.30
C GLN A 386 5.03 -8.30 -42.36
N VAL A 387 5.78 -8.53 -41.28
CA VAL A 387 7.26 -8.50 -41.30
C VAL A 387 7.82 -9.77 -41.96
N ARG A 388 8.63 -9.59 -43.01
CA ARG A 388 9.41 -10.68 -43.62
C ARG A 388 10.74 -10.82 -42.89
N VAL A 389 10.88 -11.85 -42.06
CA VAL A 389 12.14 -12.16 -41.37
C VAL A 389 12.91 -13.23 -42.15
N PRO A 390 14.12 -12.94 -42.68
CA PRO A 390 14.91 -13.97 -43.36
C PRO A 390 15.34 -15.10 -42.40
N LYS A 391 15.35 -16.34 -42.90
CA LYS A 391 15.58 -17.56 -42.09
C LYS A 391 16.92 -17.53 -41.32
N GLU A 392 17.94 -16.90 -41.88
CA GLU A 392 19.25 -16.72 -41.25
C GLU A 392 19.20 -15.92 -39.94
N TYR A 393 18.22 -15.01 -39.78
CA TYR A 393 18.02 -14.22 -38.56
C TYR A 393 17.16 -14.95 -37.55
N LEU A 394 16.13 -15.67 -38.00
CA LEU A 394 15.30 -16.48 -37.12
C LEU A 394 16.13 -17.56 -36.40
N ASN A 395 17.13 -18.12 -37.07
CA ASN A 395 18.08 -19.06 -36.45
C ASN A 395 18.94 -18.45 -35.32
N LYS A 396 18.97 -17.12 -35.18
CA LYS A 396 19.69 -16.40 -34.11
C LYS A 396 18.75 -15.88 -33.02
N ALA A 397 17.46 -16.18 -33.10
CA ALA A 397 16.44 -15.60 -32.24
C ALA A 397 16.21 -16.38 -30.94
N GLU A 398 16.87 -17.53 -30.75
CA GLU A 398 16.76 -18.30 -29.51
C GLU A 398 17.18 -17.46 -28.30
N GLY A 399 16.27 -17.35 -27.32
CA GLY A 399 16.45 -16.52 -26.12
C GLY A 399 16.48 -15.01 -26.37
N LYS A 400 16.06 -14.54 -27.55
CA LYS A 400 16.06 -13.12 -27.93
C LYS A 400 14.63 -12.55 -28.02
N ILE A 401 14.54 -11.22 -28.01
CA ILE A 401 13.27 -10.49 -28.12
C ILE A 401 13.07 -10.09 -29.58
N PHE A 402 11.95 -10.48 -30.18
CA PHE A 402 11.53 -10.00 -31.49
C PHE A 402 10.41 -8.97 -31.34
N THR A 403 10.63 -7.75 -31.78
CA THR A 403 9.69 -6.64 -31.63
C THR A 403 9.40 -6.02 -32.98
N HIS A 404 8.14 -5.70 -33.28
CA HIS A 404 7.74 -5.13 -34.56
C HIS A 404 6.55 -4.19 -34.44
N SER A 405 6.44 -3.25 -35.38
CA SER A 405 5.31 -2.32 -35.43
C SER A 405 4.08 -2.97 -36.05
N HIS A 406 2.90 -2.71 -35.50
CA HIS A 406 1.59 -3.04 -36.07
C HIS A 406 0.84 -1.74 -36.43
N PRO A 407 0.96 -1.23 -37.67
CA PRO A 407 0.30 0.01 -38.08
C PRO A 407 -1.24 -0.03 -38.02
N SER A 408 -1.82 -1.24 -38.03
CA SER A 408 -3.26 -1.47 -37.96
C SER A 408 -3.80 -1.56 -36.51
N ASP A 409 -2.92 -1.53 -35.50
CA ASP A 409 -3.25 -1.68 -34.08
C ASP A 409 -3.88 -3.03 -33.67
N TYR A 410 -3.67 -4.09 -34.47
CA TYR A 410 -4.09 -5.45 -34.15
C TYR A 410 -3.13 -6.12 -33.17
N PRO A 411 -3.58 -7.12 -32.39
CA PRO A 411 -2.70 -8.01 -31.63
C PRO A 411 -1.73 -8.83 -32.53
N PRO A 412 -0.72 -9.50 -31.95
CA PRO A 412 0.14 -10.46 -32.64
C PRO A 412 -0.66 -11.56 -33.37
N SER A 413 -0.19 -11.97 -34.55
CA SER A 413 -0.84 -13.05 -35.31
C SER A 413 -0.50 -14.45 -34.78
N ASP A 414 -1.23 -15.47 -35.24
CA ASP A 414 -0.89 -16.89 -35.06
C ASP A 414 0.57 -17.16 -35.44
N THR A 415 1.02 -16.52 -36.52
CA THR A 415 2.36 -16.67 -37.08
C THR A 415 3.42 -16.09 -36.15
N ASP A 416 3.13 -15.01 -35.43
CA ASP A 416 4.06 -14.38 -34.49
C ASP A 416 4.26 -15.25 -33.25
N VAL A 417 3.16 -15.79 -32.70
CA VAL A 417 3.20 -16.73 -31.57
C VAL A 417 3.89 -18.03 -31.97
N TYR A 418 3.57 -18.58 -33.14
CA TYR A 418 4.23 -19.81 -33.62
C TYR A 418 5.72 -19.60 -33.90
N ARG A 419 6.14 -18.43 -34.40
CA ARG A 419 7.57 -18.12 -34.58
C ARG A 419 8.29 -18.05 -33.23
N MET A 420 7.65 -17.47 -32.20
CA MET A 420 8.19 -17.47 -30.85
C MET A 420 8.47 -18.90 -30.37
N TYR A 421 7.48 -19.77 -30.54
CA TYR A 421 7.58 -21.21 -30.21
C TYR A 421 8.68 -21.91 -31.00
N GLN A 422 8.62 -21.85 -32.34
CA GLN A 422 9.50 -22.57 -33.26
C GLN A 422 10.97 -22.21 -33.06
N TYR A 423 11.26 -20.93 -32.83
CA TYR A 423 12.62 -20.42 -32.70
C TYR A 423 13.05 -20.19 -31.25
N LYS A 424 12.22 -20.62 -30.28
CA LYS A 424 12.49 -20.49 -28.84
C LYS A 424 12.90 -19.06 -28.44
N MET A 425 12.21 -18.08 -29.01
CA MET A 425 12.42 -16.68 -28.65
C MET A 425 12.01 -16.48 -27.20
N SER A 426 12.62 -15.51 -26.50
CA SER A 426 12.22 -15.18 -25.13
C SER A 426 10.90 -14.39 -25.14
N GLU A 427 10.71 -13.53 -26.12
CA GLU A 427 9.54 -12.66 -26.20
C GLU A 427 9.27 -12.21 -27.64
N VAL A 428 7.99 -12.08 -27.99
CA VAL A 428 7.53 -11.36 -29.18
C VAL A 428 6.70 -10.15 -28.77
N ARG A 429 7.00 -8.98 -29.34
CA ARG A 429 6.32 -7.72 -29.07
C ARG A 429 5.70 -7.14 -30.34
N ALA A 430 4.45 -6.70 -30.24
CA ALA A 430 3.78 -5.91 -31.28
C ALA A 430 3.51 -4.50 -30.76
N VAL A 431 4.18 -3.53 -31.35
CA VAL A 431 4.13 -2.11 -30.98
C VAL A 431 3.04 -1.42 -31.79
N THR A 432 1.99 -0.94 -31.12
CA THR A 432 0.84 -0.25 -31.71
C THR A 432 0.87 1.25 -31.40
N THR A 433 -0.13 1.99 -31.89
CA THR A 433 -0.36 3.38 -31.50
C THR A 433 -0.83 3.46 -30.03
N GLU A 434 -1.66 2.50 -29.60
CA GLU A 434 -2.29 2.45 -28.28
C GLU A 434 -1.37 1.91 -27.18
N GLY A 435 -0.39 1.06 -27.54
CA GLY A 435 0.43 0.37 -26.55
C GLY A 435 1.38 -0.67 -27.14
N VAL A 436 1.73 -1.67 -26.35
CA VAL A 436 2.58 -2.80 -26.77
C VAL A 436 1.95 -4.11 -26.31
N TYR A 437 1.61 -4.96 -27.26
CA TYR A 437 1.28 -6.36 -26.98
C TYR A 437 2.57 -7.15 -26.79
N ARG A 438 2.55 -8.06 -25.82
CA ARG A 438 3.68 -8.89 -25.43
C ARG A 438 3.24 -10.33 -25.37
N VAL A 439 4.02 -11.20 -26.00
CA VAL A 439 3.92 -12.64 -25.86
C VAL A 439 5.25 -13.10 -25.28
N VAL A 440 5.26 -13.56 -24.03
CA VAL A 440 6.50 -13.97 -23.33
C VAL A 440 6.54 -15.49 -23.24
N ASN A 441 7.64 -16.06 -23.72
CA ASN A 441 7.89 -17.48 -23.65
C ASN A 441 8.36 -17.86 -22.25
N THR A 442 7.55 -18.65 -21.54
CA THR A 442 7.85 -19.14 -20.19
C THR A 442 8.70 -20.41 -20.19
N GLY A 443 8.93 -21.02 -21.36
CA GLY A 443 9.52 -22.35 -21.48
C GLY A 443 8.60 -23.49 -21.02
N LYS A 444 7.37 -23.21 -20.58
CA LYS A 444 6.41 -24.18 -20.00
C LYS A 444 5.27 -24.51 -20.97
N TRP A 445 5.61 -24.76 -22.23
CA TRP A 445 4.62 -25.09 -23.26
C TRP A 445 3.88 -26.40 -22.95
N LYS A 446 2.57 -26.34 -22.76
CA LYS A 446 1.73 -27.49 -22.36
C LYS A 446 1.41 -28.46 -23.50
N LYS A 447 1.60 -28.01 -24.76
CA LYS A 447 1.37 -28.80 -25.97
C LYS A 447 2.48 -28.50 -26.98
N GLU A 448 3.01 -29.54 -27.60
CA GLU A 448 3.95 -29.44 -28.71
C GLU A 448 3.19 -29.42 -30.04
N PHE A 449 3.77 -28.74 -31.02
CA PHE A 449 3.26 -28.66 -32.39
C PHE A 449 4.35 -29.05 -33.38
N ASP A 450 4.03 -29.94 -34.30
CA ASP A 450 4.95 -30.46 -35.31
C ASP A 450 5.03 -29.55 -36.54
N SER A 451 4.03 -28.69 -36.75
CA SER A 451 3.97 -27.77 -37.89
C SER A 451 3.21 -26.48 -37.60
N ALA A 452 3.46 -25.46 -38.42
CA ALA A 452 2.73 -24.21 -38.39
C ALA A 452 1.24 -24.41 -38.70
N GLU A 453 0.92 -25.39 -39.53
CA GLU A 453 -0.46 -25.72 -39.91
C GLU A 453 -1.23 -26.33 -38.73
N GLU A 454 -0.60 -27.21 -37.95
CA GLU A 454 -1.18 -27.77 -36.74
C GLU A 454 -1.47 -26.69 -35.69
N PHE A 455 -0.50 -25.79 -35.46
CA PHE A 455 -0.68 -24.66 -34.56
C PHE A 455 -1.81 -23.75 -35.02
N ARG A 456 -1.86 -23.45 -36.32
CA ARG A 456 -2.89 -22.61 -36.92
C ARG A 456 -4.29 -23.22 -36.78
N LEU A 457 -4.44 -24.54 -36.99
CA LEU A 457 -5.72 -25.22 -36.79
C LEU A 457 -6.17 -25.11 -35.33
N PHE A 458 -5.24 -25.33 -34.38
CA PHE A 458 -5.53 -25.17 -32.95
C PHE A 458 -5.91 -23.73 -32.58
N TYR A 459 -5.25 -22.75 -33.18
CA TYR A 459 -5.56 -21.33 -33.02
C TYR A 459 -6.98 -21.00 -33.52
N TYR A 460 -7.35 -21.45 -34.72
CA TYR A 460 -8.67 -21.17 -35.28
C TYR A 460 -9.81 -21.98 -34.65
N GLU A 461 -9.52 -23.16 -34.10
CA GLU A 461 -10.48 -23.94 -33.31
C GLU A 461 -10.97 -23.14 -32.10
N ILE A 462 -10.06 -22.46 -31.40
CA ILE A 462 -10.39 -21.57 -30.27
C ILE A 462 -11.23 -20.38 -30.75
N GLY A 463 -10.91 -19.81 -31.92
CA GLY A 463 -11.63 -18.66 -32.47
C GLY A 463 -13.01 -18.96 -33.04
N ALA A 464 -13.32 -20.22 -33.38
CA ALA A 464 -14.53 -20.59 -34.11
C ALA A 464 -15.82 -20.24 -33.35
N GLU A 465 -15.86 -20.48 -32.04
CA GLU A 465 -17.02 -20.17 -31.19
C GLU A 465 -17.23 -18.66 -31.01
N LEU A 466 -16.14 -17.89 -30.99
CA LEU A 466 -16.17 -16.43 -30.84
C LEU A 466 -16.63 -15.74 -32.14
N ILE A 467 -16.22 -16.25 -33.30
CA ILE A 467 -16.62 -15.68 -34.60
C ILE A 467 -18.14 -15.71 -34.79
N GLU A 468 -18.81 -16.79 -34.35
CA GLU A 468 -20.28 -16.91 -34.43
C GLU A 468 -20.97 -15.86 -33.53
N GLN A 469 -20.48 -15.67 -32.30
CA GLN A 469 -21.02 -14.71 -31.34
C GLN A 469 -20.90 -13.24 -31.82
N TYR A 470 -19.80 -12.89 -32.49
CA TYR A 470 -19.59 -11.54 -33.00
C TYR A 470 -20.23 -11.32 -34.39
N GLY A 471 -20.50 -12.38 -35.14
CA GLY A 471 -21.25 -12.32 -36.40
C GLY A 471 -22.64 -11.69 -36.24
N GLU A 472 -23.38 -12.08 -35.19
CA GLU A 472 -24.70 -11.49 -34.90
C GLU A 472 -24.62 -9.99 -34.60
N LYS A 473 -23.55 -9.53 -33.94
CA LYS A 473 -23.34 -8.10 -33.60
C LYS A 473 -22.96 -7.26 -34.82
N ILE A 474 -22.25 -7.85 -35.79
CA ILE A 474 -21.93 -7.21 -37.07
C ILE A 474 -23.22 -7.05 -37.89
N GLU A 475 -24.06 -8.08 -37.97
CA GLU A 475 -25.34 -8.04 -38.70
C GLU A 475 -26.31 -6.99 -38.11
N GLN A 476 -26.25 -6.79 -36.79
CA GLN A 476 -27.01 -5.76 -36.08
C GLN A 476 -26.41 -4.35 -36.19
N GLY A 477 -25.25 -4.19 -36.83
CA GLY A 477 -24.55 -2.92 -37.00
C GLY A 477 -23.99 -2.33 -35.70
N LEU A 478 -23.79 -3.15 -34.66
CA LEU A 478 -23.30 -2.70 -33.35
C LEU A 478 -21.78 -2.49 -33.34
N ILE A 479 -21.05 -3.21 -34.19
CA ILE A 479 -19.59 -3.13 -34.35
C ILE A 479 -19.21 -3.31 -35.82
N SER A 480 -18.09 -2.75 -36.24
CA SER A 480 -17.51 -3.00 -37.57
C SER A 480 -16.82 -4.37 -37.64
N ILE A 481 -16.61 -4.86 -38.86
CA ILE A 481 -15.89 -6.13 -39.11
C ILE A 481 -14.48 -6.08 -38.51
N GLY A 482 -13.75 -4.97 -38.70
CA GLY A 482 -12.39 -4.84 -38.16
C GLY A 482 -12.33 -4.78 -36.63
N GLU A 483 -13.32 -4.15 -35.98
CA GLU A 483 -13.43 -4.17 -34.52
C GLU A 483 -13.70 -5.58 -34.00
N ALA A 484 -14.58 -6.32 -34.67
CA ALA A 484 -14.85 -7.72 -34.33
C ALA A 484 -13.59 -8.59 -34.50
N GLU A 485 -12.85 -8.45 -35.60
CA GLU A 485 -11.62 -9.18 -35.86
C GLU A 485 -10.55 -8.92 -34.78
N LYS A 486 -10.35 -7.65 -34.39
CA LYS A 486 -9.42 -7.28 -33.31
C LYS A 486 -9.81 -7.90 -31.97
N ILE A 487 -11.11 -7.86 -31.61
CA ILE A 487 -11.62 -8.43 -30.36
C ILE A 487 -11.47 -9.96 -30.33
N VAL A 488 -11.83 -10.63 -31.43
CA VAL A 488 -11.69 -12.07 -31.56
C VAL A 488 -10.22 -12.48 -31.45
N GLN A 489 -9.32 -11.79 -32.15
CA GLN A 489 -7.89 -12.08 -32.10
C GLN A 489 -7.30 -11.93 -30.70
N ASP A 490 -7.64 -10.85 -29.98
CA ASP A 490 -7.18 -10.62 -28.60
C ASP A 490 -7.70 -11.71 -27.64
N SER A 491 -8.96 -12.10 -27.81
CA SER A 491 -9.61 -13.13 -26.98
C SER A 491 -9.00 -14.51 -27.22
N VAL A 492 -8.72 -14.86 -28.49
CA VAL A 492 -8.04 -16.11 -28.85
C VAL A 492 -6.65 -16.16 -28.22
N LEU A 493 -5.87 -15.07 -28.25
CA LEU A 493 -4.54 -15.05 -27.66
C LEU A 493 -4.54 -15.20 -26.14
N LYS A 494 -5.51 -14.61 -25.44
CA LYS A 494 -5.68 -14.82 -23.99
C LYS A 494 -5.91 -16.28 -23.66
N GLU A 495 -6.88 -16.90 -24.32
CA GLU A 495 -7.19 -18.30 -24.11
C GLU A 495 -6.03 -19.23 -24.53
N LEU A 496 -5.36 -18.90 -25.63
CA LEU A 496 -4.18 -19.63 -26.09
C LEU A 496 -3.04 -19.56 -25.06
N SER A 497 -2.85 -18.41 -24.41
CA SER A 497 -1.83 -18.23 -23.37
C SER A 497 -2.08 -19.13 -22.15
N GLU A 498 -3.33 -19.30 -21.75
CA GLU A 498 -3.72 -20.20 -20.65
C GLU A 498 -3.55 -21.68 -21.03
N ARG A 499 -4.02 -22.04 -22.24
CA ARG A 499 -3.96 -23.41 -22.76
C ARG A 499 -2.55 -23.88 -23.05
N LEU A 500 -1.66 -22.99 -23.51
CA LEU A 500 -0.28 -23.34 -23.90
C LEU A 500 0.76 -22.94 -22.86
N GLY A 501 0.46 -22.04 -21.92
CA GLY A 501 1.35 -21.71 -20.79
C GLY A 501 2.38 -20.61 -21.06
N PHE A 502 2.28 -19.86 -22.16
CA PHE A 502 3.03 -18.61 -22.35
C PHE A 502 2.27 -17.42 -21.73
N VAL A 503 2.90 -16.25 -21.59
CA VAL A 503 2.22 -15.05 -21.08
C VAL A 503 1.81 -14.15 -22.24
N TYR A 504 0.59 -13.63 -22.22
CA TYR A 504 0.09 -12.64 -23.16
C TYR A 504 -0.43 -11.41 -22.41
N GLU A 505 0.12 -10.23 -22.71
CA GLU A 505 -0.19 -8.99 -22.02
C GLU A 505 -0.24 -7.82 -23.00
N PHE A 506 -1.06 -6.81 -22.70
CA PHE A 506 -1.04 -5.52 -23.38
C PHE A 506 -0.65 -4.43 -22.38
N THR A 507 0.35 -3.62 -22.73
CA THR A 507 0.75 -2.46 -21.95
C THR A 507 0.40 -1.18 -22.70
N GLU A 508 -0.53 -0.39 -22.16
CA GLU A 508 -0.86 0.93 -22.68
C GLU A 508 0.37 1.86 -22.62
N ARG A 509 0.47 2.74 -23.62
CA ARG A 509 1.62 3.63 -23.82
C ARG A 509 1.68 4.84 -22.90
#